data_AF-A0A6I9Z228-F1
#
_entry.id   AF-A0A6I9Z228-F1
#
_cell.length_a   1.000
_cell.length_b   1.000
_cell.length_c   1.000
_cell.angle_alpha   90.00
_cell.angle_beta   90.00
_cell.angle_gamma   90.00
#
_symmetry.space_group_name_H-M   'P 1'
#
loop_
_entity.id
_entity.type
_entity.pdbx_description
1 polymer ?
#
loop_
_entity_poly.entity_id
_entity_poly.type
_entity_poly.pdbx_seq_one_letter_code
_entity_poly.pdbx_strand_id
1 'polypeptide(L)'
;MSPGQFFAVKAQKKLVIILENKQDLMVCPGSSEPVRNQNLKAVTNQEEDEKSLFYIIRQPPRFGKLLSSQKNKGEELRNFTQAEVNAGVIAYHHDMPPEPFWVHEDNFHFQISSPSGTTGLFVLGVMISFEASCPQGSSQLWRNK
;
A
#
# COMPACT_ATOMS: atom_id res chain seq x y z
N MET A 1 -19.78 -20.74 56.71
CA MET A 1 -19.73 -21.04 55.26
C MET A 1 -19.04 -19.86 54.58
N SER A 2 -17.94 -20.09 53.86
CA SER A 2 -17.23 -19.02 53.15
C SER A 2 -17.86 -18.80 51.77
N PRO A 3 -18.14 -17.55 51.34
CA PRO A 3 -18.63 -17.28 49.99
C PRO A 3 -17.55 -17.61 48.95
N GLY A 4 -17.87 -18.47 47.99
CA GLY A 4 -16.97 -18.82 46.89
C GLY A 4 -16.66 -17.61 46.03
N GLN A 5 -15.37 -17.34 45.85
CA GLN A 5 -14.86 -16.26 45.02
C GLN A 5 -14.74 -16.76 43.59
N PHE A 6 -15.51 -16.21 42.66
CA PHE A 6 -15.42 -16.54 41.24
C PHE A 6 -14.56 -15.50 40.52
N PHE A 7 -13.59 -15.96 39.73
CA PHE A 7 -12.82 -15.13 38.82
C PHE A 7 -13.36 -15.32 37.41
N ALA A 8 -13.77 -14.23 36.77
CA ALA A 8 -14.10 -14.24 35.35
C ALA A 8 -12.79 -14.18 34.55
N VAL A 9 -12.32 -15.32 34.05
CA VAL A 9 -11.20 -15.37 33.11
C VAL A 9 -11.77 -15.21 31.71
N LYS A 10 -11.65 -14.01 31.12
CA LYS A 10 -11.88 -13.83 29.69
C LYS A 10 -10.57 -14.13 28.95
N ALA A 11 -10.54 -15.24 28.21
CA ALA A 11 -9.48 -15.45 27.24
C ALA A 11 -9.58 -14.35 26.17
N GLN A 12 -8.61 -13.45 26.13
CA GLN A 12 -8.49 -12.46 25.06
C GLN A 12 -7.73 -13.12 23.91
N LYS A 13 -8.42 -13.36 22.79
CA LYS A 13 -7.78 -13.82 21.55
C LYS A 13 -6.67 -12.82 21.21
N LYS A 14 -5.43 -13.29 21.05
CA LYS A 14 -4.31 -12.42 20.65
C LYS A 14 -4.67 -11.77 19.32
N LEU A 15 -4.68 -10.44 19.31
CA LEU A 15 -4.97 -9.63 18.13
C LEU A 15 -3.80 -9.76 17.15
N VAL A 16 -4.11 -10.13 15.91
CA VAL A 16 -3.09 -10.33 14.88
C VAL A 16 -3.54 -9.67 13.58
N ILE A 17 -2.82 -8.63 13.19
CA ILE A 17 -2.83 -8.10 11.82
C ILE A 17 -1.79 -8.88 11.03
N ILE A 18 -2.18 -9.42 9.89
CA ILE A 18 -1.31 -10.18 8.98
C ILE A 18 -1.31 -9.48 7.63
N LEU A 19 -0.13 -9.20 7.11
CA LEU A 19 0.04 -8.76 5.71
C LEU A 19 0.21 -10.03 4.86
N GLU A 20 -0.89 -10.51 4.28
CA GLU A 20 -0.90 -11.73 3.47
C GLU A 20 -0.11 -11.56 2.17
N ASN A 21 -0.29 -10.42 1.50
CA ASN A 21 0.36 -10.12 0.24
C ASN A 21 1.14 -8.80 0.32
N LYS A 22 2.38 -8.83 -0.19
CA LYS A 22 3.25 -7.65 -0.33
C LYS A 22 4.14 -7.74 -1.59
N GLN A 23 3.53 -7.87 -2.77
CA GLN A 23 4.27 -7.89 -4.03
C GLN A 23 4.59 -6.48 -4.51
N ASP A 24 5.85 -6.23 -4.86
CA ASP A 24 6.28 -4.95 -5.41
C ASP A 24 5.52 -4.59 -6.70
N LEU A 25 5.34 -3.29 -6.92
CA LEU A 25 4.58 -2.76 -8.04
C LEU A 25 5.49 -2.60 -9.25
N MET A 26 5.06 -3.09 -10.41
CA MET A 26 5.73 -2.85 -11.69
C MET A 26 5.02 -1.69 -12.39
N VAL A 27 5.75 -0.64 -12.75
CA VAL A 27 5.18 0.61 -13.26
C VAL A 27 5.84 1.04 -14.56
N CYS A 28 5.03 1.47 -15.52
CA CYS A 28 5.54 2.08 -16.73
C CYS A 28 5.99 3.52 -16.45
N PRO A 29 7.15 3.96 -16.98
CA PRO A 29 7.60 5.34 -16.85
C PRO A 29 6.51 6.36 -17.22
N GLY A 30 6.16 7.23 -16.28
CA GLY A 30 5.19 8.30 -16.46
C GLY A 30 3.72 7.85 -16.40
N SER A 31 3.45 6.58 -16.08
CA SER A 31 2.09 6.07 -15.92
C SER A 31 1.63 6.07 -14.46
N SER A 32 0.34 5.79 -14.30
CA SER A 32 -0.24 5.41 -13.00
C SER A 32 -0.57 3.93 -13.00
N GLU A 33 -0.19 3.22 -11.95
CA GLU A 33 -0.54 1.82 -11.74
C GLU A 33 -1.35 1.64 -10.45
N PRO A 34 -2.49 0.93 -10.51
CA PRO A 34 -3.31 0.69 -9.34
C PRO A 34 -2.62 -0.29 -8.38
N VAL A 35 -2.72 0.02 -7.09
CA VAL A 35 -2.30 -0.88 -6.02
C VAL A 35 -3.43 -1.89 -5.80
N ARG A 36 -3.17 -3.17 -6.09
CA ARG A 36 -4.17 -4.25 -5.99
C ARG A 36 -3.86 -5.20 -4.84
N ASN A 37 -4.73 -6.17 -4.61
CA ASN A 37 -4.58 -7.17 -3.55
C ASN A 37 -3.35 -8.07 -3.68
N GLN A 38 -2.80 -8.22 -4.88
CA GLN A 38 -1.50 -8.89 -5.06
C GLN A 38 -0.36 -8.04 -4.47
N ASN A 39 -0.49 -6.71 -4.53
CA ASN A 39 0.51 -5.77 -4.04
C ASN A 39 0.37 -5.53 -2.53
N LEU A 40 -0.85 -5.36 -2.03
CA LEU A 40 -1.13 -5.13 -0.62
C LEU A 40 -2.44 -5.81 -0.22
N LYS A 41 -2.35 -6.80 0.68
CA LYS A 41 -3.53 -7.40 1.31
C LYS A 41 -3.26 -7.67 2.79
N ALA A 42 -3.92 -6.91 3.65
CA ALA A 42 -3.90 -7.09 5.08
C ALA A 42 -5.20 -7.74 5.53
N VAL A 43 -5.11 -8.62 6.53
CA VAL A 43 -6.24 -9.24 7.20
C VAL A 43 -6.04 -9.16 8.71
N THR A 44 -7.14 -9.23 9.46
CA THR A 44 -7.12 -9.33 10.92
C THR A 44 -7.98 -10.51 11.36
N ASN A 45 -7.64 -11.09 12.50
CA ASN A 45 -8.35 -12.25 13.05
C ASN A 45 -9.61 -11.87 13.86
N GLN A 46 -9.99 -10.60 13.82
CA GLN A 46 -11.25 -10.08 14.34
C GLN A 46 -12.32 -10.07 13.25
N GLU A 47 -13.60 -9.99 13.65
CA GLU A 47 -14.73 -9.69 12.76
C GLU A 47 -14.70 -8.25 12.21
N GLU A 48 -13.52 -7.65 12.19
CA GLU A 48 -13.30 -6.30 11.74
C GLU A 48 -13.35 -6.26 10.21
N ASP A 49 -14.19 -5.35 9.70
CA ASP A 49 -14.39 -5.07 8.27
C ASP A 49 -13.08 -4.52 7.65
N GLU A 50 -12.88 -4.72 6.35
CA GLU A 50 -11.72 -4.22 5.58
C GLU A 50 -11.55 -2.69 5.70
N LYS A 51 -12.63 -1.99 6.10
CA LYS A 51 -12.65 -0.55 6.42
C LYS A 51 -11.92 -0.18 7.71
N SER A 52 -11.67 -1.13 8.61
CA SER A 52 -10.96 -0.90 9.89
C SER A 52 -9.44 -0.95 9.75
N LEU A 53 -8.93 -1.52 8.63
CA LEU A 53 -7.51 -1.67 8.36
C LEU A 53 -7.00 -0.47 7.58
N PHE A 54 -6.22 0.38 8.24
CA PHE A 54 -5.62 1.58 7.66
C PHE A 54 -4.14 1.37 7.35
N TYR A 55 -3.76 1.55 6.11
CA TYR A 55 -2.38 1.77 5.69
C TYR A 55 -2.01 3.23 6.00
N ILE A 56 -1.00 3.44 6.83
CA ILE A 56 -0.48 4.75 7.21
C ILE A 56 0.89 4.93 6.58
N ILE A 57 1.02 5.86 5.64
CA ILE A 57 2.27 6.16 4.96
C ILE A 57 3.18 6.94 5.91
N ARG A 58 4.37 6.37 6.17
CA ARG A 58 5.41 6.96 7.02
C ARG A 58 6.49 7.64 6.20
N GLN A 59 6.82 7.06 5.05
CA GLN A 59 7.71 7.69 4.07
C GLN A 59 7.08 7.55 2.70
N PRO A 60 6.76 8.66 2.02
CA PRO A 60 6.19 8.63 0.68
C PRO A 60 7.22 8.18 -0.35
N PRO A 61 6.76 7.79 -1.56
CA PRO A 61 7.66 7.55 -2.69
C PRO A 61 8.47 8.80 -3.06
N ARG A 62 9.68 8.57 -3.59
CA ARG A 62 10.61 9.62 -3.99
C ARG A 62 10.44 10.03 -5.45
N PHE A 63 10.12 9.09 -6.33
CA PHE A 63 10.03 9.29 -7.79
C PHE A 63 8.58 9.30 -8.29
N GLY A 64 7.62 9.42 -7.38
CA GLY A 64 6.22 9.44 -7.71
C GLY A 64 5.35 9.85 -6.53
N LYS A 65 4.05 9.61 -6.66
CA LYS A 65 3.05 9.92 -5.63
C LYS A 65 2.00 8.83 -5.52
N LEU A 66 1.49 8.63 -4.32
CA LEU A 66 0.27 7.85 -4.10
C LEU A 66 -0.96 8.73 -4.30
N LEU A 67 -1.95 8.21 -5.03
CA LEU A 67 -3.17 8.89 -5.42
C LEU A 67 -4.39 8.05 -5.02
N SER A 68 -5.49 8.73 -4.70
CA SER A 68 -6.81 8.11 -4.56
C SER A 68 -7.79 8.78 -5.53
N SER A 69 -8.55 8.00 -6.30
CA SER A 69 -9.57 8.54 -7.22
C SER A 69 -10.78 9.12 -6.49
N GLN A 70 -10.95 8.79 -5.20
CA GLN A 70 -12.07 9.22 -4.36
C GLN A 70 -11.74 10.44 -3.47
N LYS A 71 -10.45 10.76 -3.29
CA LYS A 71 -9.99 11.88 -2.46
C LYS A 71 -9.61 13.08 -3.35
N ASN A 72 -9.52 14.26 -2.75
CA ASN A 72 -9.23 15.50 -3.48
C ASN A 72 -7.91 15.36 -4.28
N LYS A 73 -7.98 15.72 -5.56
CA LYS A 73 -6.81 15.72 -6.44
C LYS A 73 -5.82 16.79 -5.97
N GLY A 74 -4.60 16.39 -5.62
CA GLY A 74 -3.48 17.31 -5.37
C GLY A 74 -2.84 17.19 -3.99
N GLU A 75 -3.51 16.54 -3.02
CA GLU A 75 -2.90 16.24 -1.73
C GLU A 75 -2.18 14.90 -1.75
N GLU A 76 -1.02 14.87 -1.11
CA GLU A 76 -0.25 13.64 -0.89
C GLU A 76 -1.09 12.65 -0.07
N LEU A 77 -1.34 11.46 -0.62
CA LEU A 77 -2.13 10.44 0.06
C LEU A 77 -1.35 9.86 1.25
N ARG A 78 -1.72 10.27 2.46
CA ARG A 78 -1.06 9.83 3.71
C ARG A 78 -1.61 8.55 4.31
N ASN A 79 -2.85 8.19 3.96
CA ASN A 79 -3.47 6.96 4.41
C ASN A 79 -4.56 6.49 3.46
N PHE A 80 -4.81 5.18 3.50
CA PHE A 80 -5.92 4.53 2.81
C PHE A 80 -6.27 3.22 3.51
N THR A 81 -7.43 2.65 3.20
CA THR A 81 -7.96 1.42 3.81
C THR A 81 -7.74 0.20 2.93
N GLN A 82 -7.83 -1.01 3.51
CA GLN A 82 -7.89 -2.24 2.70
C GLN A 82 -9.08 -2.22 1.74
N ALA A 83 -10.23 -1.67 2.15
CA ALA A 83 -11.40 -1.52 1.28
C ALA A 83 -11.10 -0.62 0.05
N GLU A 84 -10.32 0.45 0.19
CA GLU A 84 -9.91 1.29 -0.93
C GLU A 84 -8.95 0.57 -1.90
N VAL A 85 -8.06 -0.29 -1.39
CA VAL A 85 -7.21 -1.16 -2.23
C VAL A 85 -8.10 -2.17 -3.00
N ASN A 86 -9.04 -2.81 -2.30
CA ASN A 86 -9.98 -3.76 -2.88
C ASN A 86 -10.86 -3.12 -3.97
N ALA A 87 -11.28 -1.87 -3.76
CA ALA A 87 -12.05 -1.09 -4.74
C ALA A 87 -11.20 -0.61 -5.93
N GLY A 88 -9.87 -0.77 -5.89
CA GLY A 88 -8.96 -0.36 -6.96
C GLY A 88 -8.85 1.15 -7.13
N VAL A 89 -9.14 1.93 -6.07
CA VAL A 89 -9.13 3.40 -6.14
C VAL A 89 -7.80 4.02 -5.70
N ILE A 90 -6.86 3.20 -5.22
CA ILE A 90 -5.50 3.61 -4.85
C ILE A 90 -4.54 3.29 -5.99
N ALA A 91 -3.68 4.25 -6.34
CA ALA A 91 -2.68 4.09 -7.38
C ALA A 91 -1.36 4.78 -7.01
N TYR A 92 -0.26 4.27 -7.55
CA TYR A 92 1.00 5.00 -7.63
C TYR A 92 1.09 5.68 -8.99
N HIS A 93 1.58 6.91 -9.03
CA HIS A 93 1.90 7.64 -10.25
C HIS A 93 3.40 7.96 -10.29
N HIS A 94 4.08 7.59 -11.37
CA HIS A 94 5.48 7.92 -11.58
C HIS A 94 5.63 9.33 -12.16
N ASP A 95 6.38 10.20 -11.49
CA ASP A 95 6.71 11.53 -11.99
C ASP A 95 7.91 11.42 -12.94
N MET A 96 7.76 11.83 -14.19
CA MET A 96 8.81 11.65 -15.19
C MET A 96 10.02 12.60 -14.95
N PRO A 97 11.23 12.10 -14.69
CA PRO A 97 12.41 12.93 -14.49
C PRO A 97 12.85 13.63 -15.79
N PRO A 98 13.60 14.75 -15.69
CA PRO A 98 14.12 15.44 -16.85
C PRO A 98 15.29 14.68 -17.51
N GLU A 99 16.05 13.89 -16.76
CA GLU A 99 17.12 13.05 -17.28
C GLU A 99 16.60 11.69 -17.80
N PRO A 100 17.20 11.13 -18.88
CA PRO A 100 16.91 9.77 -19.31
C PRO A 100 17.29 8.72 -18.26
N PHE A 101 16.53 7.63 -18.20
CA PHE A 101 16.83 6.49 -17.35
C PHE A 101 16.43 5.17 -17.99
N TRP A 102 17.01 4.08 -17.49
CA TRP A 102 16.70 2.71 -17.92
C TRP A 102 15.68 2.04 -17.01
N VAL A 103 16.00 1.99 -15.71
CA VAL A 103 15.15 1.47 -14.65
C VAL A 103 15.29 2.41 -13.45
N HIS A 104 14.19 2.68 -12.76
CA HIS A 104 14.19 3.31 -11.44
C HIS A 104 13.59 2.36 -10.40
N GLU A 105 14.15 2.43 -9.19
CA GLU A 105 13.57 1.81 -8.02
C GLU A 105 13.06 2.91 -7.09
N ASP A 106 11.81 2.81 -6.72
CA ASP A 106 11.15 3.66 -5.75
C ASP A 106 10.52 2.77 -4.67
N ASN A 107 10.09 3.37 -3.57
CA ASN A 107 9.42 2.63 -2.51
C ASN A 107 8.66 3.58 -1.61
N PHE A 108 7.71 3.04 -0.85
CA PHE A 108 7.12 3.77 0.26
C PHE A 108 7.06 2.89 1.50
N HIS A 109 7.18 3.55 2.65
CA HIS A 109 7.17 2.89 3.94
C HIS A 109 5.82 3.13 4.62
N PHE A 110 5.24 2.08 5.19
CA PHE A 110 3.91 2.16 5.77
C PHE A 110 3.76 1.28 7.01
N GLN A 111 2.77 1.60 7.83
CA GLN A 111 2.28 0.75 8.92
C GLN A 111 0.82 0.40 8.66
N ILE A 112 0.33 -0.68 9.27
CA ILE A 112 -1.08 -1.04 9.23
C ILE A 112 -1.64 -0.83 10.63
N SER A 113 -2.73 -0.07 10.73
CA SER A 113 -3.43 0.18 11.97
C SER A 113 -4.83 -0.43 11.92
N SER A 114 -5.24 -0.99 13.05
CA SER A 114 -6.59 -1.42 13.36
C SER A 114 -7.00 -0.80 14.71
N PRO A 115 -8.27 -0.82 15.10
CA PRO A 115 -8.70 -0.45 16.47
C PRO A 115 -7.92 -1.18 17.58
N SER A 116 -7.41 -2.37 17.26
CA SER A 116 -6.73 -3.29 18.16
C SER A 116 -5.23 -3.09 18.27
N GLY A 117 -4.65 -2.24 17.43
CA GLY A 117 -3.22 -1.94 17.45
C GLY A 117 -2.64 -1.63 16.07
N THR A 118 -1.34 -1.37 16.06
CA THR A 118 -0.58 -0.99 14.86
C THR A 118 0.60 -1.93 14.67
N THR A 119 0.90 -2.29 13.42
CA THR A 119 2.05 -3.15 13.07
C THR A 119 3.39 -2.41 13.15
N GLY A 120 4.47 -3.16 12.99
CA GLY A 120 5.76 -2.61 12.58
C GLY A 120 5.72 -1.96 11.19
N LEU A 121 6.86 -1.39 10.79
CA LEU A 121 7.04 -0.74 9.50
C LEU A 121 7.25 -1.76 8.38
N PHE A 122 6.54 -1.59 7.28
CA PHE A 122 6.71 -2.33 6.03
C PHE A 122 7.21 -1.39 4.93
N VAL A 123 7.75 -1.99 3.87
CA VAL A 123 8.20 -1.29 2.66
C VAL A 123 7.55 -1.94 1.45
N LEU A 124 6.88 -1.18 0.60
CA LEU A 124 6.47 -1.66 -0.74
C LEU A 124 7.43 -1.10 -1.77
N GLY A 125 8.09 -1.97 -2.53
CA GLY A 125 8.93 -1.57 -3.66
C GLY A 125 8.08 -1.23 -4.87
N VAL A 126 8.60 -0.32 -5.69
CA VAL A 126 8.04 0.08 -6.97
C VAL A 126 9.17 0.06 -7.99
N MET A 127 9.10 -0.84 -8.96
CA MET A 127 10.06 -0.95 -10.04
C MET A 127 9.49 -0.26 -11.28
N ILE A 128 10.19 0.77 -11.76
CA ILE A 128 9.79 1.56 -12.91
C ILE A 128 10.66 1.17 -14.10
N SER A 129 10.06 0.58 -15.13
CA SER A 129 10.79 0.08 -16.30
C SER A 129 9.96 0.14 -17.58
N PHE A 130 10.62 0.43 -18.71
CA PHE A 130 10.03 0.32 -20.05
C PHE A 130 9.76 -1.14 -20.48
N GLU A 131 10.30 -2.12 -19.75
CA GLU A 131 10.07 -3.56 -19.96
C GLU A 131 8.87 -4.11 -19.19
N ALA A 132 8.25 -3.32 -18.31
CA ALA A 132 6.90 -3.65 -17.84
C ALA A 132 5.98 -3.83 -19.06
N SER A 133 4.88 -4.56 -18.94
CA SER A 133 3.90 -4.80 -20.02
C SER A 133 3.16 -3.52 -20.42
N CYS A 134 3.90 -2.52 -20.87
CA CYS A 134 3.46 -1.16 -21.11
C CYS A 134 2.66 -1.12 -22.41
N PRO A 135 1.46 -0.55 -22.41
CA PRO A 135 0.58 -0.54 -23.57
C PRO A 135 1.16 0.24 -24.77
N GLN A 136 2.18 1.08 -24.56
CA GLN A 136 2.83 1.86 -25.63
C GLN A 136 4.03 1.14 -26.30
N GLY A 137 4.29 -0.12 -25.94
CA GLY A 137 5.47 -0.85 -26.42
C GLY A 137 6.75 -0.40 -25.72
N SER A 138 7.75 -1.27 -25.70
CA SER A 138 9.01 -1.15 -24.95
C SER A 138 10.00 -0.09 -25.49
N SER A 139 9.51 0.97 -26.14
CA SER A 139 10.39 1.80 -26.98
C SER A 139 11.08 2.94 -26.24
N GLN A 140 12.41 2.97 -26.39
CA GLN A 140 13.40 3.77 -25.69
C GLN A 140 13.62 5.17 -26.30
N LEU A 141 12.65 5.72 -27.03
CA LEU A 141 12.89 6.84 -27.96
C LEU A 141 12.58 8.23 -27.41
N TRP A 142 12.45 8.40 -26.09
CA TRP A 142 11.94 9.66 -25.54
C TRP A 142 12.91 10.86 -25.64
N ARG A 143 14.23 10.66 -25.82
CA ARG A 143 15.22 11.77 -25.93
C ARG A 143 16.51 11.47 -26.73
N ASN A 144 16.47 10.72 -27.82
CA ASN A 144 17.58 10.81 -28.78
C ASN A 144 17.34 12.04 -29.67
N LYS A 145 17.96 13.17 -29.31
CA LYS A 145 18.22 14.29 -30.23
C LYS A 145 19.68 14.29 -30.61
#